data_AF-A0A1I5Z523-F1
#
_entry.id   AF-A0A1I5Z523-F1
#
_cell.length_a   1.000
_cell.length_b   1.000
_cell.length_c   1.000
_cell.angle_alpha   90.00
_cell.angle_beta   90.00
_cell.angle_gamma   90.00
#
_symmetry.space_group_name_H-M   'P 1'
#
loop_
_entity.id
_entity.type
_entity.pdbx_description
1 polymer ?
#
loop_
_entity_poly.entity_id
_entity_poly.type
_entity_poly.pdbx_seq_one_letter_code
_entity_poly.pdbx_strand_id
1 'polypeptide(L)'
;LYLLQIIQDLYKQNCWLVSFICRYIPLKQWAYDDSHSPKYQKFKIDKLPVILYHESWDYRDYIPYLEWRYGKKIPPVRRRSACDISDDCTCPRCNAPKPFLYKNNGSKGQVLCKVCQNRFSPIESRFTKKTSLRCPYCTYILSPIKNRKHFVIHKCINPKCPYYLRNLKKIDKADLNDRYKYKLHYIYREFTIDFFKMDITSLPKNASSLKFTKNNAYIMSLCLTMHVNLGLSLRKTSQALKDLYNISVSHQMVANYCKTAAVCIKPFVDTYPYEKGNVFTADETYIKIRGKKGFIWFIMDAVTRAIIGYQVSDNRGVGPCIMAMRMAFQHLTELPKKFRFIADGYSAYPLAAQQMFLHSGGKLNFDITQVIGLTNDDEVSTEFRTFKQMIERLNRTYKLSYRPTNGFDNYDGANYDLALWVAYYNFLRPHKEHKFRPPVEDEIIQNGDSMPAKWQLLILLGQKTILNMQSGKTACCS
;
A
#
# COMPACT_ATOMS: atom_id res chain seq x y z
N LEU A 1 -34.44 16.11 40.48
CA LEU A 1 -33.60 15.12 41.19
C LEU A 1 -33.21 13.92 40.31
N TYR A 2 -34.15 13.23 39.67
CA TYR A 2 -33.89 12.05 38.84
C TYR A 2 -32.86 12.26 37.70
N LEU A 3 -32.96 13.38 36.97
CA LEU A 3 -32.04 13.70 35.87
C LEU A 3 -30.59 13.93 36.34
N LEU A 4 -30.43 14.54 37.53
CA LEU A 4 -29.13 14.79 38.15
C LEU A 4 -28.46 13.48 38.60
N GLN A 5 -29.23 12.53 39.11
CA GLN A 5 -28.75 11.19 39.43
C GLN A 5 -28.27 10.44 38.17
N ILE A 6 -29.04 10.49 37.08
CA ILE A 6 -28.64 9.87 35.81
C ILE A 6 -27.34 10.47 35.28
N ILE A 7 -27.18 11.80 35.34
CA ILE A 7 -25.95 12.49 34.91
C ILE A 7 -24.76 12.06 35.79
N GLN A 8 -24.94 11.97 37.10
CA GLN A 8 -23.89 11.53 38.02
C GLN A 8 -23.50 10.07 37.82
N ASP A 9 -24.46 9.19 37.54
CA ASP A 9 -24.19 7.79 37.25
C ASP A 9 -23.50 7.59 35.90
N LEU A 10 -23.91 8.33 34.86
CA LEU A 10 -23.21 8.34 33.57
C LEU A 10 -21.77 8.88 33.71
N TYR A 11 -21.57 9.90 34.54
CA TYR A 11 -20.24 10.43 34.83
C TYR A 11 -19.34 9.38 35.51
N LYS A 12 -19.87 8.66 36.51
CA LYS A 12 -19.14 7.56 37.17
C LYS A 12 -18.80 6.43 36.20
N GLN A 13 -19.74 6.04 35.33
CA GLN A 13 -19.50 5.02 34.30
C GLN A 13 -18.43 5.45 33.30
N ASN A 14 -18.43 6.72 32.86
CA ASN A 14 -17.40 7.26 31.99
C ASN A 14 -16.02 7.25 32.66
N CYS A 15 -15.91 7.69 33.92
CA CYS A 15 -14.66 7.67 34.67
C CYS A 15 -14.11 6.24 34.84
N TRP A 16 -14.99 5.27 35.10
CA TRP A 16 -14.62 3.87 35.19
C TRP A 16 -14.15 3.31 33.85
N LEU A 17 -14.86 3.59 32.76
CA LEU A 17 -14.49 3.18 31.40
C LEU A 17 -13.13 3.76 30.98
N VAL A 18 -12.87 5.04 31.26
CA VAL A 18 -11.58 5.69 30.97
C VAL A 18 -10.46 5.01 31.76
N SER A 19 -10.67 4.74 33.05
CA SER A 19 -9.69 4.06 33.89
C SER A 19 -9.42 2.62 33.41
N PHE A 20 -10.47 1.91 32.99
CA PHE A 20 -10.37 0.57 32.43
C PHE A 20 -9.57 0.57 31.11
N ILE A 21 -9.86 1.50 30.20
CA ILE A 21 -9.14 1.66 28.93
C ILE A 21 -7.67 1.96 29.18
N CYS A 22 -7.36 2.93 30.05
CA CYS A 22 -5.98 3.31 30.37
C CYS A 22 -5.17 2.18 31.00
N ARG A 23 -5.81 1.31 31.79
CA ARG A 23 -5.13 0.26 32.58
C ARG A 23 -5.00 -1.07 31.84
N TYR A 24 -5.96 -1.41 30.98
CA TYR A 24 -6.05 -2.74 30.37
C TYR A 24 -5.99 -2.76 28.85
N ILE A 25 -6.19 -1.62 28.18
CA ILE A 25 -6.02 -1.53 26.73
C ILE A 25 -4.64 -0.93 26.45
N PRO A 26 -3.72 -1.65 25.79
CA PRO A 26 -2.44 -1.07 25.39
C PRO A 26 -2.66 -0.01 24.30
N LEU A 27 -2.86 1.25 24.73
CA LEU A 27 -3.00 2.44 23.88
C LEU A 27 -1.73 2.76 23.05
N LYS A 28 -0.67 1.95 23.16
CA LYS A 28 0.55 2.04 22.34
C LYS A 28 0.29 1.98 20.83
N GLN A 29 -0.90 1.58 20.40
CA GLN A 29 -1.28 1.62 18.98
C GLN A 29 -1.53 3.05 18.45
N TRP A 30 -1.65 4.06 19.34
CA TRP A 30 -1.76 5.47 18.97
C TRP A 30 -0.43 6.24 19.10
N ALA A 31 0.60 5.62 19.68
CA ALA A 31 1.91 6.24 19.86
C ALA A 31 2.78 6.28 18.58
N TYR A 32 2.20 6.01 17.41
CA TYR A 32 2.89 6.09 16.11
C TYR A 32 2.40 7.27 15.28
N ASP A 33 1.97 8.34 15.95
CA ASP A 33 1.72 9.63 15.31
C ASP A 33 2.94 10.55 15.53
N ASP A 34 4.03 10.25 14.81
CA ASP A 34 5.21 11.11 14.73
C ASP A 34 4.94 12.38 13.89
N SER A 35 3.68 12.64 13.49
CA SER A 35 3.28 13.71 12.56
C SER A 35 3.08 15.08 13.22
N HIS A 36 3.02 15.17 14.55
CA HIS A 36 2.57 16.38 15.24
C HIS A 36 3.60 17.52 15.42
N SER A 37 4.81 17.41 14.88
CA SER A 37 5.77 18.53 14.95
C SER A 37 6.70 18.61 13.75
N PRO A 38 6.87 19.80 13.14
CA PRO A 38 7.89 20.05 12.11
C PRO A 38 9.31 19.67 12.57
N LYS A 39 9.58 19.71 13.89
CA LYS A 39 10.88 19.33 14.48
C LYS A 39 11.15 17.81 14.43
N TYR A 40 10.11 16.98 14.44
CA TYR A 40 10.21 15.51 14.63
C TYR A 40 9.93 14.70 13.34
N GLN A 41 10.23 15.25 12.16
CA GLN A 41 10.00 14.57 10.87
C GLN A 41 10.92 13.33 10.68
N LYS A 42 10.52 12.16 11.19
CA LYS A 42 11.21 10.88 10.99
C LYS A 42 11.13 10.34 9.56
N PHE A 43 10.19 10.85 8.77
CA PHE A 43 9.90 10.42 7.40
C PHE A 43 10.36 11.45 6.38
N LYS A 44 11.67 11.71 6.33
CA LYS A 44 12.31 12.36 5.18
C LYS A 44 12.82 11.32 4.18
N ILE A 45 12.66 11.62 2.89
CA ILE A 45 13.25 10.87 1.78
C ILE A 45 14.77 11.06 1.87
N ASP A 46 15.51 9.98 2.14
CA ASP A 46 16.98 9.99 2.13
C ASP A 46 17.51 9.41 0.83
N LYS A 47 18.78 9.75 0.50
CA LYS A 47 19.53 9.13 -0.61
C LYS A 47 19.47 7.60 -0.54
N LEU A 48 19.41 6.95 -1.70
CA LEU A 48 19.48 5.49 -1.80
C LEU A 48 20.79 4.96 -1.21
N PRO A 49 20.77 3.77 -0.61
CA PRO A 49 21.97 3.12 -0.10
C PRO A 49 22.84 2.67 -1.26
N VAL A 50 24.14 2.59 -1.02
CA VAL A 50 25.05 1.98 -1.99
C VAL A 50 24.90 0.46 -1.86
N ILE A 51 24.47 -0.18 -2.93
CA ILE A 51 24.38 -1.65 -3.00
C ILE A 51 25.76 -2.15 -3.41
N LEU A 52 26.41 -2.89 -2.51
CA LEU A 52 27.69 -3.52 -2.81
C LEU A 52 27.46 -5.01 -3.06
N TYR A 53 27.76 -5.44 -4.28
CA TYR A 53 27.71 -6.84 -4.69
C TYR A 53 29.01 -7.52 -4.27
N HIS A 54 28.88 -8.63 -3.57
CA HIS A 54 30.00 -9.47 -3.18
C HIS A 54 30.11 -10.59 -4.20
N GLU A 55 31.04 -10.49 -5.13
CA GLU A 55 31.37 -11.58 -6.03
C GLU A 55 32.09 -12.68 -5.26
N SER A 56 31.56 -13.89 -5.33
CA SER A 56 32.27 -15.09 -4.92
C SER A 56 33.29 -15.44 -6.00
N TRP A 57 34.52 -15.72 -5.59
CA TRP A 57 35.52 -16.27 -6.51
C TRP A 57 35.16 -17.73 -6.81
N ASP A 58 35.55 -18.29 -7.97
CA ASP A 58 35.57 -19.74 -8.14
C ASP A 58 36.96 -20.25 -7.74
N TYR A 59 37.02 -21.36 -6.99
CA TYR A 59 38.28 -22.00 -6.62
C TYR A 59 39.06 -22.44 -7.86
N ARG A 60 38.36 -22.77 -8.96
CA ARG A 60 38.96 -23.14 -10.25
C ARG A 60 39.78 -22.02 -10.86
N ASP A 61 39.36 -20.77 -10.66
CA ASP A 61 40.07 -19.59 -11.16
C ASP A 61 41.06 -19.04 -10.11
N TYR A 62 40.70 -19.14 -8.84
CA TYR A 62 41.48 -18.57 -7.74
C TYR A 62 42.74 -19.39 -7.43
N ILE A 63 42.72 -20.72 -7.57
CA ILE A 63 43.93 -21.55 -7.37
C ILE A 63 45.01 -21.22 -8.42
N PRO A 64 44.73 -21.21 -9.74
CA PRO A 64 45.70 -20.79 -10.75
C PRO A 64 46.24 -19.38 -10.53
N TYR A 65 45.38 -18.43 -10.12
CA TYR A 65 45.80 -17.08 -9.80
C TYR A 65 46.81 -17.04 -8.63
N LEU A 66 46.59 -17.82 -7.57
CA LEU A 66 47.51 -17.88 -6.44
C LEU A 66 48.85 -18.55 -6.79
N GLU A 67 48.83 -19.52 -7.70
CA GLU A 67 50.04 -20.15 -8.24
C GLU A 67 50.82 -19.15 -9.11
N TRP A 68 50.16 -18.44 -10.02
CA TRP A 68 50.78 -17.43 -10.87
C TRP A 68 51.36 -16.24 -10.07
N ARG A 69 50.57 -15.65 -9.16
CA ARG A 69 50.96 -14.41 -8.45
C ARG A 69 51.90 -14.66 -7.28
N TYR A 70 51.76 -15.79 -6.59
CA TYR A 70 52.45 -16.04 -5.32
C TYR A 70 53.25 -17.36 -5.30
N GLY A 71 53.29 -18.12 -6.40
CA GLY A 71 53.98 -19.41 -6.47
C GLY A 71 53.38 -20.50 -5.57
N LYS A 72 52.15 -20.32 -5.08
CA LYS A 72 51.53 -21.20 -4.08
C LYS A 72 50.58 -22.21 -4.73
N LYS A 73 51.05 -23.45 -4.91
CA LYS A 73 50.22 -24.58 -5.33
C LYS A 73 49.39 -25.10 -4.16
N ILE A 74 48.06 -25.09 -4.29
CA ILE A 74 47.13 -25.52 -3.22
C ILE A 74 46.53 -26.90 -3.56
N PRO A 75 47.07 -28.00 -3.00
CA PRO A 75 46.47 -29.33 -3.20
C PRO A 75 45.25 -29.54 -2.29
N PRO A 76 44.40 -30.54 -2.57
CA PRO A 76 43.34 -30.99 -1.66
C PRO A 76 43.87 -31.33 -0.27
N VAL A 77 42.97 -31.36 0.72
CA VAL A 77 43.28 -31.72 2.11
C VAL A 77 43.54 -33.23 2.20
N ARG A 78 44.73 -33.62 2.65
CA ARG A 78 45.02 -35.01 3.02
C ARG A 78 44.45 -35.26 4.42
N ARG A 79 43.45 -36.13 4.52
CA ARG A 79 42.79 -36.47 5.80
C ARG A 79 43.40 -37.73 6.39
N ARG A 80 43.58 -37.74 7.72
CA ARG A 80 44.07 -38.90 8.50
C ARG A 80 42.95 -39.71 9.15
N SER A 81 41.73 -39.18 9.17
CA SER A 81 40.53 -39.77 9.79
C SER A 81 39.30 -39.60 8.89
N ALA A 82 38.23 -40.35 9.19
CA ALA A 82 36.93 -40.18 8.53
C ALA A 82 36.45 -38.72 8.60
N CYS A 83 35.76 -38.27 7.54
CA CYS A 83 35.32 -36.89 7.42
C CYS A 83 33.81 -36.74 7.61
N ASP A 84 33.44 -36.04 8.69
CA ASP A 84 32.05 -35.76 9.03
C ASP A 84 31.48 -34.50 8.33
N ILE A 85 32.20 -33.92 7.36
CA ILE A 85 31.68 -32.79 6.57
C ILE A 85 30.79 -33.36 5.47
N SER A 86 29.55 -32.87 5.33
CA SER A 86 28.64 -33.26 4.25
C SER A 86 29.28 -33.08 2.87
N ASP A 87 28.99 -33.98 1.93
CA ASP A 87 29.47 -33.90 0.54
C ASP A 87 28.92 -32.67 -0.20
N ASP A 88 27.75 -32.16 0.21
CA ASP A 88 27.14 -30.93 -0.33
C ASP A 88 27.77 -29.64 0.21
N CYS A 89 28.73 -29.74 1.14
CA CYS A 89 29.34 -28.58 1.78
C CYS A 89 30.38 -27.92 0.86
N THR A 90 30.15 -26.65 0.52
CA THR A 90 31.06 -25.82 -0.29
C THR A 90 31.46 -24.55 0.47
N CYS A 91 32.63 -23.99 0.12
CA CYS A 91 33.05 -22.73 0.71
C CYS A 91 32.19 -21.57 0.18
N PRO A 92 31.51 -20.80 1.05
CA PRO A 92 30.61 -19.71 0.62
C PRO A 92 31.34 -18.49 0.04
N ARG A 93 32.68 -18.46 0.04
CA ARG A 93 33.48 -17.36 -0.51
C ARG A 93 34.12 -17.68 -1.85
N CYS A 94 34.57 -18.93 -2.02
CA CYS A 94 35.29 -19.36 -3.22
C CYS A 94 34.72 -20.63 -3.88
N ASN A 95 33.55 -21.09 -3.46
CA ASN A 95 32.90 -22.34 -3.92
C ASN A 95 33.74 -23.63 -3.84
N ALA A 96 34.85 -23.62 -3.10
CA ALA A 96 35.71 -24.79 -2.98
C ALA A 96 34.96 -25.96 -2.31
N PRO A 97 34.96 -27.15 -2.94
CA PRO A 97 34.21 -28.31 -2.44
C PRO A 97 34.88 -28.97 -1.23
N LYS A 98 34.18 -29.93 -0.61
CA LYS A 98 34.65 -30.75 0.53
C LYS A 98 36.13 -31.14 0.51
N PRO A 99 36.75 -31.53 -0.62
CA PRO A 99 38.19 -31.86 -0.65
C PRO A 99 39.13 -30.74 -0.19
N PHE A 100 38.71 -29.48 -0.23
CA PHE A 100 39.52 -28.32 0.16
C PHE A 100 39.14 -27.74 1.53
N LEU A 101 38.32 -28.44 2.30
CA LEU A 101 37.78 -27.98 3.58
C LEU A 101 38.36 -28.77 4.78
N TYR A 102 38.77 -28.02 5.80
CA TYR A 102 39.21 -28.52 7.10
C TYR A 102 38.09 -28.38 8.14
N LYS A 103 37.95 -29.39 9.02
CA LYS A 103 37.17 -29.26 10.25
C LYS A 103 38.02 -28.47 11.25
N ASN A 104 37.50 -27.36 11.76
CA ASN A 104 38.17 -26.56 12.78
C ASN A 104 37.63 -27.00 14.15
N ASN A 105 38.48 -27.63 14.98
CA ASN A 105 38.11 -28.35 16.21
C ASN A 105 37.58 -27.47 17.38
N GLY A 106 36.98 -26.31 17.10
CA GLY A 106 36.25 -25.53 18.10
C GLY A 106 34.88 -26.15 18.40
N SER A 107 34.38 -25.94 19.62
CA SER A 107 33.11 -26.45 20.17
C SER A 107 31.82 -26.09 19.41
N LYS A 108 31.91 -25.46 18.23
CA LYS A 108 30.79 -24.96 17.42
C LYS A 108 30.79 -25.42 15.95
N GLY A 109 31.53 -26.48 15.60
CA GLY A 109 31.43 -27.10 14.26
C GLY A 109 31.88 -26.23 13.08
N GLN A 110 32.86 -25.34 13.29
CA GLN A 110 33.37 -24.44 12.25
C GLN A 110 34.21 -25.18 11.21
N VAL A 111 34.16 -24.72 9.96
CA VAL A 111 34.93 -25.23 8.82
C VAL A 111 35.88 -24.15 8.32
N LEU A 112 37.10 -24.53 7.94
CA LEU A 112 38.11 -23.64 7.35
C LEU A 112 38.39 -24.06 5.90
N CYS A 113 38.25 -23.13 4.97
CA CYS A 113 38.61 -23.36 3.57
C CYS A 113 40.12 -23.18 3.35
N LYS A 114 40.80 -24.19 2.81
CA LYS A 114 42.24 -24.13 2.49
C LYS A 114 42.57 -23.11 1.40
N VAL A 115 41.65 -22.93 0.44
CA VAL A 115 41.84 -22.08 -0.75
C VAL A 115 41.80 -20.60 -0.38
N CYS A 116 40.72 -20.14 0.25
CA CYS A 116 40.54 -18.72 0.59
C CYS A 116 40.73 -18.37 2.07
N GLN A 117 41.16 -19.33 2.89
CA GLN A 117 41.38 -19.22 4.34
C GLN A 117 40.13 -18.73 5.11
N ASN A 118 38.96 -18.92 4.52
CA ASN A 118 37.71 -18.49 5.12
C ASN A 118 37.23 -19.47 6.20
N ARG A 119 36.92 -18.96 7.39
CA ARG A 119 36.27 -19.70 8.48
C ARG A 119 34.76 -19.48 8.40
N PHE A 120 33.97 -20.54 8.30
CA PHE A 120 32.52 -20.47 8.19
C PHE A 120 31.83 -21.62 8.92
N SER A 121 30.56 -21.44 9.29
CA SER A 121 29.71 -22.56 9.72
C SER A 121 28.90 -23.04 8.50
N PRO A 122 28.71 -24.37 8.32
CA PRO A 122 27.82 -24.91 7.28
C PRO A 122 26.37 -24.41 7.39
N ILE A 123 25.94 -24.03 8.60
CA ILE A 123 24.56 -23.57 8.89
C ILE A 123 24.43 -22.05 8.66
N GLU A 124 25.46 -21.27 9.03
CA GLU A 124 25.46 -19.82 8.90
C GLU A 124 26.83 -19.30 8.44
N SER A 125 26.86 -18.56 7.32
CA SER A 125 28.08 -17.90 6.86
C SER A 125 27.81 -16.44 6.50
N ARG A 126 28.72 -15.56 6.92
CA ARG A 126 28.69 -14.14 6.55
C ARG A 126 28.89 -13.88 5.04
N PHE A 127 29.34 -14.89 4.30
CA PHE A 127 29.63 -14.81 2.86
C PHE A 127 28.48 -15.36 1.98
N THR A 128 27.40 -15.89 2.56
CA THR A 128 26.20 -16.23 1.76
C THR A 128 25.44 -14.99 1.28
N LYS A 129 25.68 -13.83 1.91
CA LYS A 129 25.08 -12.55 1.50
C LYS A 129 25.80 -12.01 0.26
N LYS A 130 25.21 -12.26 -0.92
CA LYS A 130 25.67 -11.74 -2.22
C LYS A 130 25.62 -10.21 -2.33
N THR A 131 24.85 -9.55 -1.46
CA THR A 131 24.68 -8.10 -1.45
C THR A 131 24.77 -7.55 -0.03
N SER A 132 25.39 -6.37 0.12
CA SER A 132 25.34 -5.58 1.35
C SER A 132 24.85 -4.17 1.07
N LEU A 133 23.88 -3.71 1.87
CA LEU A 133 23.41 -2.33 1.83
C LEU A 133 24.34 -1.44 2.66
N ARG A 134 24.86 -0.39 2.06
CA ARG A 134 25.86 0.51 2.67
C ARG A 134 25.31 1.93 2.80
N CYS A 135 25.62 2.57 3.92
CA CYS A 135 25.25 3.96 4.17
C CYS A 135 25.89 4.88 3.12
N PRO A 136 25.13 5.73 2.42
CA PRO A 136 25.67 6.60 1.37
C PRO A 136 26.60 7.70 1.91
N TYR A 137 26.61 7.94 3.23
CA TYR A 137 27.38 9.01 3.87
C TYR A 137 28.69 8.54 4.53
N CYS A 138 28.80 7.26 4.88
CA CYS A 138 29.98 6.73 5.58
C CYS A 138 30.35 5.30 5.19
N THR A 139 29.68 4.74 4.17
CA THR A 139 29.88 3.39 3.63
C THR A 139 29.82 2.26 4.67
N TYR A 140 29.28 2.53 5.86
CA TYR A 140 29.07 1.53 6.91
C TYR A 140 27.89 0.62 6.53
N ILE A 141 27.99 -0.67 6.85
CA ILE A 141 26.93 -1.67 6.58
C ILE A 141 25.67 -1.26 7.34
N LEU A 142 24.54 -1.22 6.65
CA LEU A 142 23.27 -0.95 7.30
C LEU A 142 22.79 -2.20 8.05
N SER A 143 22.35 -1.99 9.29
CA SER A 143 21.82 -3.07 10.12
C SER A 143 20.30 -3.11 10.01
N PRO A 144 19.68 -4.28 9.76
CA PRO A 144 18.23 -4.44 9.83
C PRO A 144 17.79 -4.33 11.29
N ILE A 145 16.92 -3.38 11.61
CA ILE A 145 16.45 -3.14 12.99
C ILE A 145 15.01 -3.60 13.18
N LYS A 146 14.15 -3.39 12.19
CA LYS A 146 12.73 -3.73 12.28
C LYS A 146 12.24 -4.36 11.00
N ASN A 147 11.55 -5.48 11.12
CA ASN A 147 10.82 -6.11 10.02
C ASN A 147 9.37 -5.64 10.09
N ARG A 148 8.85 -5.08 9.00
CA ARG A 148 7.42 -4.78 8.80
C ARG A 148 6.86 -5.71 7.73
N LYS A 149 5.52 -5.80 7.62
CA LYS A 149 4.81 -6.70 6.69
C LYS A 149 5.29 -6.59 5.23
N HIS A 150 5.68 -5.39 4.79
CA HIS A 150 6.02 -5.11 3.38
C HIS A 150 7.43 -4.56 3.16
N PHE A 151 8.15 -4.23 4.23
CA PHE A 151 9.49 -3.66 4.13
C PHE A 151 10.32 -3.89 5.39
N VAL A 152 11.63 -3.94 5.22
CA VAL A 152 12.62 -4.02 6.29
C VAL A 152 13.25 -2.66 6.50
N ILE A 153 13.32 -2.21 7.76
CA ILE A 153 13.96 -0.95 8.14
C ILE A 153 15.42 -1.22 8.49
N HIS A 154 16.30 -0.67 7.67
CA HIS A 154 17.75 -0.68 7.83
C HIS A 154 18.24 0.65 8.39
N LYS A 155 19.19 0.64 9.33
CA LYS A 155 19.74 1.86 9.95
C LYS A 155 21.26 1.84 9.94
N CYS A 156 21.87 3.00 9.70
CA CYS A 156 23.29 3.19 9.92
C CYS A 156 23.56 3.38 11.42
N ILE A 157 24.17 2.38 12.07
CA ILE A 157 24.50 2.42 13.51
C ILE A 157 25.84 3.10 13.81
N ASN A 158 26.60 3.53 12.80
CA ASN A 158 27.90 4.16 12.98
C ASN A 158 27.78 5.52 13.70
N PRO A 159 28.32 5.68 14.93
CA PRO A 159 28.26 6.94 15.67
C PRO A 159 29.13 8.05 15.07
N LYS A 160 30.12 7.70 14.23
CA LYS A 160 30.98 8.65 13.51
C LYS A 160 30.42 9.03 12.13
N CYS A 161 29.21 8.60 11.79
CA CYS A 161 28.60 8.91 10.50
C CYS A 161 28.40 10.43 10.34
N PRO A 162 28.87 11.06 9.23
CA PRO A 162 28.70 12.50 9.00
C PRO A 162 27.24 12.95 9.04
N TYR A 163 26.31 12.11 8.54
CA TYR A 163 24.87 12.37 8.59
C TYR A 163 24.35 12.43 10.03
N TYR A 164 24.80 11.51 10.88
CA TYR A 164 24.43 11.47 12.29
C TYR A 164 24.96 12.68 13.05
N LEU A 165 26.25 12.99 12.89
CA LEU A 165 26.88 14.13 13.55
C LEU A 165 26.25 15.45 13.12
N ARG A 166 25.92 15.60 11.83
CA ARG A 166 25.26 16.80 11.30
C ARG A 166 23.87 17.00 11.89
N ASN A 167 23.09 15.93 12.05
CA ASN A 167 21.74 16.02 12.63
C ASN A 167 21.79 16.18 14.16
N LEU A 168 22.78 15.59 14.83
CA LEU A 168 22.99 15.77 16.27
C LEU A 168 23.28 17.23 16.63
N LYS A 169 24.05 17.94 15.78
CA LYS A 169 24.34 19.38 15.95
C LYS A 169 23.10 20.29 15.81
N LYS A 170 22.02 19.80 15.20
CA LYS A 170 20.77 20.57 14.99
C LYS A 170 19.79 20.45 16.16
N ILE A 171 20.09 19.60 17.16
CA ILE A 171 19.21 19.40 18.32
C ILE A 171 19.50 20.51 19.34
N ASP A 172 18.44 21.12 19.86
CA ASP A 172 18.53 22.07 20.97
C ASP A 172 19.09 21.36 22.21
N LYS A 173 19.95 22.04 22.99
CA LYS A 173 20.58 21.43 24.19
C LYS A 173 19.55 20.90 25.20
N ALA A 174 18.36 21.49 25.27
CA ALA A 174 17.25 21.04 26.10
C ALA A 174 16.69 19.66 25.69
N ASP A 175 16.79 19.31 24.41
CA ASP A 175 16.17 18.11 23.82
C ASP A 175 17.15 16.91 23.73
N LEU A 176 18.34 17.03 24.32
CA LEU A 176 19.36 15.98 24.32
C LEU A 176 18.89 14.69 25.03
N ASN A 177 17.93 14.78 25.97
CA ASN A 177 17.37 13.59 26.61
C ASN A 177 16.27 12.92 25.75
N ASP A 178 15.67 13.68 24.83
CA ASP A 178 14.60 13.23 23.93
C ASP A 178 15.10 12.90 22.51
N ARG A 179 16.38 12.54 22.37
CA ARG A 179 17.03 12.17 21.10
C ARG A 179 16.29 11.12 20.27
N TYR A 180 15.49 10.26 20.90
CA TYR A 180 14.69 9.22 20.22
C TYR A 180 13.54 9.79 19.37
N LYS A 181 13.11 11.03 19.64
CA LYS A 181 12.07 11.73 18.87
C LYS A 181 12.59 12.24 17.52
N TYR A 182 13.91 12.47 17.41
CA TYR A 182 14.55 13.01 16.22
C TYR A 182 15.06 11.94 15.23
N LYS A 183 15.08 12.28 13.94
CA LYS A 183 15.70 11.46 12.89
C LYS A 183 17.22 11.67 12.83
N LEU A 184 17.94 11.03 13.73
CA LEU A 184 19.40 11.25 13.81
C LEU A 184 20.20 10.41 12.81
N HIS A 185 19.86 9.14 12.67
CA HIS A 185 20.60 8.23 11.81
C HIS A 185 19.98 8.16 10.42
N TYR A 186 20.83 7.79 9.46
CA TYR A 186 20.36 7.37 8.14
C TYR A 186 19.53 6.09 8.26
N ILE A 187 18.35 6.10 7.65
CA ILE A 187 17.40 4.98 7.68
C ILE A 187 16.99 4.68 6.24
N TYR A 188 17.19 3.44 5.82
CA TYR A 188 16.71 2.91 4.55
C TYR A 188 15.58 1.93 4.78
N ARG A 189 14.58 1.91 3.89
CA ARG A 189 13.46 0.96 3.94
C ARG A 189 13.50 0.12 2.68
N GLU A 190 13.86 -1.14 2.83
CA GLU A 190 13.91 -2.11 1.74
C GLU A 190 12.54 -2.77 1.59
N PHE A 191 11.86 -2.53 0.48
CA PHE A 191 10.59 -3.20 0.18
C PHE A 191 10.84 -4.63 -0.27
N THR A 192 10.12 -5.58 0.32
CA THR A 192 10.27 -7.02 0.04
C THR A 192 9.28 -7.53 -1.01
N ILE A 193 8.36 -6.67 -1.44
CA ILE A 193 7.29 -6.97 -2.39
C ILE A 193 7.32 -5.92 -3.50
N ASP A 194 7.28 -6.38 -4.75
CA ASP A 194 7.14 -5.52 -5.92
C ASP A 194 5.65 -5.23 -6.18
N PHE A 195 5.20 -4.08 -5.69
CA PHE A 195 3.83 -3.60 -5.84
C PHE A 195 3.50 -3.24 -7.31
N PHE A 196 4.48 -2.98 -8.16
CA PHE A 196 4.25 -2.59 -9.56
C PHE A 196 4.03 -3.79 -10.49
N LYS A 197 4.50 -4.98 -10.08
CA LYS A 197 4.22 -6.25 -10.76
C LYS A 197 2.83 -6.83 -10.46
N MET A 198 2.11 -6.31 -9.46
CA MET A 198 0.77 -6.78 -9.14
C MET A 198 -0.23 -6.36 -10.22
N ASP A 199 -1.15 -7.25 -10.63
CA ASP A 199 -2.23 -6.88 -11.55
C ASP A 199 -3.30 -6.10 -10.76
N ILE A 200 -3.47 -4.81 -11.07
CA ILE A 200 -4.52 -3.95 -10.49
C ILE A 200 -5.90 -4.24 -11.12
N THR A 201 -5.93 -4.92 -12.26
CA THR A 201 -7.13 -5.19 -13.07
C THR A 201 -7.58 -6.65 -13.03
N SER A 202 -6.98 -7.49 -12.18
CA SER A 202 -7.25 -8.93 -12.20
C SER A 202 -8.74 -9.23 -11.91
N LEU A 203 -9.40 -9.89 -12.86
CA LEU A 203 -10.77 -10.36 -12.70
C LEU A 203 -10.84 -11.49 -11.66
N PRO A 204 -11.81 -11.48 -10.72
CA PRO A 204 -12.00 -12.59 -9.81
C PRO A 204 -12.45 -13.86 -10.56
N LYS A 205 -11.98 -15.01 -10.09
CA LYS A 205 -12.18 -16.35 -10.71
C LYS A 205 -13.64 -16.75 -10.91
N ASN A 206 -14.59 -16.10 -10.22
CA ASN A 206 -16.01 -16.43 -10.19
C ASN A 206 -16.88 -15.28 -10.73
N ALA A 207 -16.52 -14.69 -11.87
CA ALA A 207 -17.38 -13.75 -12.59
C ALA A 207 -18.60 -14.50 -13.12
N SER A 208 -19.80 -14.22 -12.58
CA SER A 208 -21.05 -14.77 -13.09
C SER A 208 -21.27 -14.32 -14.53
N SER A 209 -21.67 -15.24 -15.40
CA SER A 209 -22.07 -14.90 -16.77
C SER A 209 -23.30 -13.98 -16.72
N LEU A 210 -23.32 -12.89 -17.48
CA LEU A 210 -24.48 -12.01 -17.69
C LEU A 210 -25.63 -12.67 -18.49
N LYS A 211 -25.73 -14.01 -18.42
CA LYS A 211 -26.81 -14.79 -18.99
C LYS A 211 -27.93 -14.86 -17.95
N PHE A 212 -29.01 -14.13 -18.20
CA PHE A 212 -30.16 -14.12 -17.32
C PHE A 212 -31.11 -15.26 -17.68
N THR A 213 -31.55 -16.03 -16.69
CA THR A 213 -32.53 -17.12 -16.88
C THR A 213 -33.95 -16.70 -16.49
N LYS A 214 -34.10 -15.86 -15.45
CA LYS A 214 -35.40 -15.45 -14.89
C LYS A 214 -35.69 -13.94 -14.96
N ASN A 215 -34.66 -13.11 -14.97
CA ASN A 215 -34.78 -11.65 -15.00
C ASN A 215 -34.06 -11.10 -16.25
N ASN A 216 -33.92 -9.79 -16.36
CA ASN A 216 -33.20 -9.16 -17.47
C ASN A 216 -32.22 -8.08 -16.96
N ALA A 217 -31.43 -7.53 -17.90
CA ALA A 217 -30.46 -6.47 -17.61
C ALA A 217 -31.10 -5.21 -17.02
N TYR A 218 -32.36 -4.93 -17.38
CA TYR A 218 -33.12 -3.80 -16.83
C TYR A 218 -33.41 -3.98 -15.33
N ILE A 219 -33.90 -5.14 -14.90
CA ILE A 219 -34.15 -5.46 -13.49
C ILE A 219 -32.85 -5.41 -12.68
N MET A 220 -31.75 -5.96 -13.23
CA MET A 220 -30.44 -5.85 -12.61
C MET A 220 -30.03 -4.39 -12.39
N SER A 221 -30.27 -3.54 -13.39
CA SER A 221 -29.91 -2.12 -13.34
C SER A 221 -30.81 -1.31 -12.40
N LEU A 222 -32.08 -1.70 -12.25
CA LEU A 222 -32.96 -1.20 -11.20
C LEU A 222 -32.43 -1.56 -9.81
N CYS A 223 -31.95 -2.80 -9.62
CA CYS A 223 -31.32 -3.22 -8.36
C CYS A 223 -30.11 -2.33 -8.03
N LEU A 224 -29.23 -2.08 -9.00
CA LEU A 224 -28.07 -1.19 -8.82
C LEU A 224 -28.49 0.25 -8.50
N THR A 225 -29.50 0.77 -9.20
CA THR A 225 -30.02 2.12 -8.95
C THR A 225 -30.54 2.27 -7.52
N MET A 226 -31.36 1.33 -7.07
CA MET A 226 -31.95 1.34 -5.72
C MET A 226 -30.90 1.12 -4.62
N HIS A 227 -29.97 0.20 -4.84
CA HIS A 227 -28.96 -0.16 -3.84
C HIS A 227 -27.83 0.87 -3.76
N VAL A 228 -27.24 1.24 -4.90
CA VAL A 228 -26.03 2.08 -4.97
C VAL A 228 -26.39 3.56 -4.98
N ASN A 229 -27.28 3.99 -5.89
CA ASN A 229 -27.58 5.42 -6.05
C ASN A 229 -28.41 5.95 -4.89
N LEU A 230 -29.44 5.19 -4.48
CA LEU A 230 -30.36 5.57 -3.40
C LEU A 230 -29.93 5.05 -2.02
N GLY A 231 -28.89 4.22 -1.94
CA GLY A 231 -28.32 3.75 -0.68
C GLY A 231 -29.22 2.79 0.11
N LEU A 232 -30.16 2.11 -0.54
CA LEU A 232 -31.03 1.13 0.13
C LEU A 232 -30.24 -0.13 0.51
N SER A 233 -30.58 -0.77 1.62
CA SER A 233 -30.03 -2.11 1.93
C SER A 233 -30.51 -3.16 0.92
N LEU A 234 -29.84 -4.31 0.84
CA LEU A 234 -30.25 -5.40 -0.07
C LEU A 234 -31.72 -5.85 0.15
N ARG A 235 -32.15 -5.91 1.41
CA ARG A 235 -33.54 -6.25 1.77
C ARG A 235 -34.51 -5.14 1.43
N LYS A 236 -34.14 -3.88 1.67
CA LYS A 236 -34.97 -2.72 1.30
C LYS A 236 -35.07 -2.54 -0.21
N THR A 237 -34.03 -2.89 -0.96
CA THR A 237 -34.04 -2.93 -2.42
C THR A 237 -35.01 -4.00 -2.91
N SER A 238 -34.93 -5.22 -2.38
CA SER A 238 -35.88 -6.30 -2.66
C SER A 238 -37.32 -5.90 -2.35
N GLN A 239 -37.55 -5.30 -1.18
CA GLN A 239 -38.84 -4.78 -0.78
C GLN A 239 -39.35 -3.69 -1.72
N ALA A 240 -38.54 -2.67 -2.03
CA ALA A 240 -38.93 -1.57 -2.91
C ALA A 240 -39.28 -2.05 -4.33
N LEU A 241 -38.53 -3.02 -4.87
CA LEU A 241 -38.86 -3.61 -6.17
C LEU A 241 -40.20 -4.34 -6.15
N LYS A 242 -40.53 -5.02 -5.06
CA LYS A 242 -41.82 -5.68 -4.90
C LYS A 242 -42.96 -4.69 -4.71
N ASP A 243 -42.79 -3.71 -3.83
CA ASP A 243 -43.86 -2.78 -3.43
C ASP A 243 -44.18 -1.77 -4.53
N LEU A 244 -43.15 -1.26 -5.23
CA LEU A 244 -43.32 -0.20 -6.23
C LEU A 244 -43.56 -0.73 -7.65
N TYR A 245 -43.00 -1.89 -7.98
CA TYR A 245 -42.99 -2.42 -9.36
C TYR A 245 -43.55 -3.84 -9.47
N ASN A 246 -43.99 -4.45 -8.36
CA ASN A 246 -44.41 -5.86 -8.30
C ASN A 246 -43.34 -6.86 -8.78
N ILE A 247 -42.06 -6.47 -8.76
CA ILE A 247 -40.94 -7.30 -9.19
C ILE A 247 -40.40 -8.09 -8.00
N SER A 248 -40.58 -9.41 -8.02
CA SER A 248 -40.11 -10.31 -6.96
C SER A 248 -38.64 -10.71 -7.17
N VAL A 249 -37.71 -9.99 -6.53
CA VAL A 249 -36.27 -10.32 -6.53
C VAL A 249 -35.79 -10.51 -5.09
N SER A 250 -35.09 -11.61 -4.80
CA SER A 250 -34.57 -11.85 -3.45
C SER A 250 -33.37 -10.94 -3.13
N HIS A 251 -33.16 -10.60 -1.85
CA HIS A 251 -32.00 -9.82 -1.42
C HIS A 251 -30.65 -10.46 -1.80
N GLN A 252 -30.57 -11.80 -1.83
CA GLN A 252 -29.37 -12.51 -2.28
C GLN A 252 -29.13 -12.31 -3.78
N MET A 253 -30.19 -12.24 -4.59
CA MET A 253 -30.10 -11.96 -6.01
C MET A 253 -29.65 -10.51 -6.26
N VAL A 254 -30.13 -9.55 -5.47
CA VAL A 254 -29.61 -8.16 -5.49
C VAL A 254 -28.09 -8.16 -5.24
N ALA A 255 -27.61 -8.89 -4.23
CA ALA A 255 -26.18 -8.99 -3.93
C ALA A 255 -25.38 -9.61 -5.08
N ASN A 256 -25.90 -10.68 -5.69
CA ASN A 256 -25.28 -11.34 -6.84
C ASN A 256 -25.20 -10.41 -8.06
N TYR A 257 -26.24 -9.61 -8.30
CA TYR A 257 -26.24 -8.58 -9.34
C TYR A 257 -25.20 -7.49 -9.09
N CYS A 258 -25.09 -6.99 -7.85
CA CYS A 258 -24.07 -6.02 -7.48
C CYS A 258 -22.66 -6.60 -7.69
N LYS A 259 -22.42 -7.83 -7.23
CA LYS A 259 -21.14 -8.52 -7.46
C LYS A 259 -20.83 -8.65 -8.96
N THR A 260 -21.79 -9.10 -9.76
CA THR A 260 -21.61 -9.27 -11.21
C THR A 260 -21.25 -7.94 -11.88
N ALA A 261 -22.04 -6.90 -11.60
CA ALA A 261 -21.82 -5.57 -12.16
C ALA A 261 -20.48 -4.99 -11.71
N ALA A 262 -20.10 -5.12 -10.43
CA ALA A 262 -18.82 -4.63 -9.91
C ALA A 262 -17.64 -5.25 -10.67
N VAL A 263 -17.69 -6.57 -10.89
CA VAL A 263 -16.63 -7.29 -11.62
C VAL A 263 -16.53 -6.85 -13.07
N CYS A 264 -17.67 -6.60 -13.73
CA CYS A 264 -17.68 -6.14 -15.12
C CYS A 264 -17.21 -4.69 -15.26
N ILE A 265 -17.66 -3.80 -14.38
CA ILE A 265 -17.45 -2.35 -14.48
C ILE A 265 -16.05 -1.96 -13.99
N LYS A 266 -15.51 -2.66 -12.99
CA LYS A 266 -14.24 -2.30 -12.34
C LYS A 266 -13.08 -2.10 -13.32
N PRO A 267 -12.81 -2.99 -14.30
CA PRO A 267 -11.72 -2.78 -15.25
C PRO A 267 -11.87 -1.49 -16.07
N PHE A 268 -13.10 -1.14 -16.49
CA PHE A 268 -13.38 0.11 -17.18
C PHE A 268 -13.11 1.31 -16.26
N VAL A 269 -13.66 1.30 -15.05
CA VAL A 269 -13.49 2.39 -14.07
C VAL A 269 -12.04 2.58 -13.67
N ASP A 270 -11.27 1.51 -13.48
CA ASP A 270 -9.89 1.57 -13.01
C ASP A 270 -8.90 2.01 -14.10
N THR A 271 -9.23 1.73 -15.36
CA THR A 271 -8.37 2.06 -16.52
C THR A 271 -8.88 3.23 -17.35
N TYR A 272 -9.98 3.85 -16.92
CA TYR A 272 -10.52 5.03 -17.58
C TYR A 272 -9.46 6.14 -17.62
N PRO A 273 -9.28 6.83 -18.77
CA PRO A 273 -8.30 7.89 -18.91
C PRO A 273 -8.79 9.19 -18.26
N TYR A 274 -8.95 9.17 -16.93
CA TYR A 274 -9.37 10.36 -16.18
C TYR A 274 -8.43 11.51 -16.44
N GLU A 275 -8.99 12.71 -16.60
CA GLU A 275 -8.20 13.94 -16.62
C GLU A 275 -7.38 14.06 -15.32
N LYS A 276 -6.09 14.36 -15.48
CA LYS A 276 -5.13 14.48 -14.38
C LYS A 276 -4.71 15.93 -14.26
N GLY A 277 -5.35 16.64 -13.35
CA GLY A 277 -5.02 18.02 -13.04
C GLY A 277 -3.72 18.16 -12.24
N ASN A 278 -3.42 19.40 -11.87
CA ASN A 278 -2.19 19.74 -11.15
C ASN A 278 -2.27 19.43 -9.65
N VAL A 279 -3.44 19.08 -9.11
CA VAL A 279 -3.62 18.93 -7.65
C VAL A 279 -4.39 17.66 -7.35
N PHE A 280 -3.73 16.71 -6.69
CA PHE A 280 -4.36 15.53 -6.15
C PHE A 280 -4.54 15.67 -4.65
N THR A 281 -5.69 15.27 -4.13
CA THR A 281 -5.97 15.19 -2.70
C THR A 281 -6.24 13.76 -2.29
N ALA A 282 -5.68 13.33 -1.17
CA ALA A 282 -5.80 11.96 -0.68
C ALA A 282 -6.10 11.90 0.81
N ASP A 283 -6.89 10.91 1.19
CA ASP A 283 -7.21 10.61 2.58
C ASP A 283 -7.61 9.13 2.71
N GLU A 284 -7.49 8.61 3.92
CA GLU A 284 -7.91 7.26 4.25
C GLU A 284 -9.02 7.27 5.31
N THR A 285 -9.92 6.32 5.17
CA THR A 285 -11.09 6.24 6.03
C THR A 285 -11.36 4.82 6.50
N TYR A 286 -11.91 4.70 7.71
CA TYR A 286 -12.26 3.42 8.30
C TYR A 286 -13.58 2.87 7.76
N ILE A 287 -13.60 1.55 7.56
CA ILE A 287 -14.80 0.73 7.34
C ILE A 287 -14.87 -0.40 8.36
N LYS A 288 -16.02 -1.09 8.45
CA LYS A 288 -16.22 -2.25 9.32
C LYS A 288 -16.32 -3.52 8.48
N ILE A 289 -15.52 -4.52 8.80
CA ILE A 289 -15.58 -5.86 8.19
C ILE A 289 -15.65 -6.88 9.33
N ARG A 290 -16.79 -7.56 9.48
CA ARG A 290 -17.14 -8.44 10.63
C ARG A 290 -16.82 -7.79 11.99
N GLY A 291 -17.20 -6.52 12.13
CA GLY A 291 -16.93 -5.73 13.35
C GLY A 291 -15.48 -5.27 13.54
N LYS A 292 -14.53 -5.72 12.71
CA LYS A 292 -13.12 -5.27 12.74
C LYS A 292 -12.93 -4.04 11.84
N LYS A 293 -11.99 -3.17 12.22
CA LYS A 293 -11.64 -1.98 11.43
C LYS A 293 -10.87 -2.39 10.18
N GLY A 294 -11.44 -2.11 9.01
CA GLY A 294 -10.74 -2.07 7.72
C GLY A 294 -10.52 -0.62 7.29
N PHE A 295 -9.83 -0.42 6.17
CA PHE A 295 -9.47 0.89 5.64
C PHE A 295 -9.83 1.00 4.17
N ILE A 296 -10.17 2.21 3.73
CA ILE A 296 -10.25 2.60 2.33
C ILE A 296 -9.34 3.79 2.13
N TRP A 297 -8.57 3.74 1.06
CA TRP A 297 -7.75 4.85 0.58
C TRP A 297 -8.46 5.49 -0.59
N PHE A 298 -8.55 6.82 -0.61
CA PHE A 298 -9.07 7.57 -1.74
C PHE A 298 -8.03 8.59 -2.20
N ILE A 299 -7.92 8.73 -3.52
CA ILE A 299 -7.17 9.78 -4.20
C ILE A 299 -8.11 10.40 -5.23
N MET A 300 -8.26 11.72 -5.15
CA MET A 300 -9.17 12.50 -5.96
C MET A 300 -8.39 13.59 -6.70
N ASP A 301 -8.77 13.85 -7.95
CA ASP A 301 -8.36 15.05 -8.65
C ASP A 301 -9.16 16.25 -8.14
N ALA A 302 -8.48 17.30 -7.68
CA ALA A 302 -9.14 18.39 -6.97
C ALA A 302 -9.98 19.31 -7.88
N VAL A 303 -9.70 19.32 -9.18
CA VAL A 303 -10.39 20.17 -10.16
C VAL A 303 -11.67 19.49 -10.63
N THR A 304 -11.53 18.30 -11.21
CA THR A 304 -12.63 17.50 -11.74
C THR A 304 -13.48 16.86 -10.65
N ARG A 305 -12.95 16.75 -9.43
CA ARG A 305 -13.56 15.99 -8.32
C ARG A 305 -13.71 14.50 -8.61
N ALA A 306 -13.09 13.96 -9.66
CA ALA A 306 -13.14 12.54 -9.95
C ALA A 306 -12.27 11.76 -8.96
N ILE A 307 -12.76 10.61 -8.51
CA ILE A 307 -11.95 9.62 -7.78
C ILE A 307 -11.07 8.94 -8.80
N ILE A 308 -9.76 9.17 -8.71
CA ILE A 308 -8.77 8.67 -9.66
C ILE A 308 -7.95 7.51 -9.12
N GLY A 309 -8.01 7.26 -7.81
CA GLY A 309 -7.36 6.12 -7.18
C GLY A 309 -8.10 5.71 -5.92
N TYR A 310 -8.26 4.40 -5.71
CA TYR A 310 -8.89 3.88 -4.50
C TYR A 310 -8.43 2.46 -4.17
N GLN A 311 -8.45 2.09 -2.89
CA GLN A 311 -8.06 0.75 -2.45
C GLN A 311 -8.68 0.37 -1.10
N VAL A 312 -9.27 -0.81 -0.98
CA VAL A 312 -9.65 -1.40 0.33
C VAL A 312 -8.45 -2.17 0.92
N SER A 313 -8.26 -2.07 2.23
CA SER A 313 -7.22 -2.83 2.93
C SER A 313 -7.59 -3.25 4.35
N ASP A 314 -6.93 -4.33 4.79
CA ASP A 314 -7.00 -4.87 6.16
C ASP A 314 -6.15 -4.10 7.17
N ASN A 315 -5.27 -3.22 6.68
CA ASN A 315 -4.35 -2.45 7.49
C ASN A 315 -4.12 -1.05 6.88
N ARG A 316 -3.72 -0.08 7.73
CA ARG A 316 -3.32 1.28 7.32
C ARG A 316 -1.87 1.33 6.80
N GLY A 317 -1.40 0.28 6.12
CA GLY A 317 -0.01 0.16 5.67
C GLY A 317 0.29 0.89 4.37
N VAL A 318 1.57 0.94 4.01
CA VAL A 318 2.05 1.61 2.79
C VAL A 318 1.65 0.89 1.49
N GLY A 319 1.50 -0.44 1.50
CA GLY A 319 1.18 -1.21 0.29
C GLY A 319 -0.14 -0.78 -0.37
N PRO A 320 -1.26 -0.74 0.38
CA PRO A 320 -2.53 -0.21 -0.11
C PRO A 320 -2.46 1.24 -0.62
N CYS A 321 -1.69 2.11 0.05
CA CYS A 321 -1.44 3.48 -0.39
C CYS A 321 -0.71 3.51 -1.75
N ILE A 322 0.30 2.65 -1.94
CA ILE A 322 0.99 2.49 -3.24
C ILE A 322 0.02 2.02 -4.32
N MET A 323 -0.89 1.08 -4.02
CA MET A 323 -1.89 0.62 -4.99
C MET A 323 -2.83 1.75 -5.43
N ALA A 324 -3.36 2.52 -4.47
CA ALA A 324 -4.21 3.67 -4.77
C ALA A 324 -3.45 4.74 -5.58
N MET A 325 -2.20 5.04 -5.21
CA MET A 325 -1.36 5.96 -5.98
C MET A 325 -1.08 5.44 -7.40
N ARG A 326 -0.74 4.17 -7.55
CA ARG A 326 -0.48 3.58 -8.86
C ARG A 326 -1.68 3.69 -9.79
N MET A 327 -2.90 3.51 -9.27
CA MET A 327 -4.14 3.76 -10.01
C MET A 327 -4.29 5.26 -10.36
N ALA A 328 -4.07 6.16 -9.40
CA ALA A 328 -4.18 7.60 -9.62
C ALA A 328 -3.20 8.13 -10.68
N PHE A 329 -1.97 7.60 -10.69
CA PHE A 329 -0.91 7.98 -11.64
C PHE A 329 -0.89 7.11 -12.91
N GLN A 330 -1.86 6.22 -13.09
CA GLN A 330 -1.94 5.40 -14.29
C GLN A 330 -2.02 6.30 -15.55
N HIS A 331 -1.30 5.91 -16.60
CA HIS A 331 -1.15 6.64 -17.86
C HIS A 331 -0.38 7.97 -17.80
N LEU A 332 0.09 8.42 -16.62
CA LEU A 332 0.98 9.58 -16.53
C LEU A 332 2.43 9.18 -16.76
N THR A 333 3.04 9.69 -17.83
CA THR A 333 4.48 9.57 -18.10
C THR A 333 5.29 10.63 -17.37
N GLU A 334 4.74 11.82 -17.22
CA GLU A 334 5.35 12.99 -16.57
C GLU A 334 4.32 13.74 -15.73
N LEU A 335 4.80 14.48 -14.73
CA LEU A 335 3.93 15.29 -13.87
C LEU A 335 3.53 16.60 -14.57
N PRO A 336 2.29 17.06 -14.37
CA PRO A 336 1.89 18.40 -14.77
C PRO A 336 2.75 19.50 -14.12
N LYS A 337 2.87 20.67 -14.79
CA LYS A 337 3.61 21.81 -14.24
C LYS A 337 2.96 22.27 -12.92
N LYS A 338 3.79 22.48 -11.88
CA LYS A 338 3.35 22.85 -10.52
C LYS A 338 2.44 21.80 -9.85
N PHE A 339 2.65 20.52 -10.14
CA PHE A 339 1.91 19.44 -9.50
C PHE A 339 2.03 19.46 -7.97
N ARG A 340 0.93 19.21 -7.26
CA ARG A 340 0.86 19.08 -5.80
C ARG A 340 0.07 17.85 -5.40
N PHE A 341 0.63 17.07 -4.48
CA PHE A 341 -0.08 15.99 -3.82
C PHE A 341 -0.36 16.39 -2.37
N ILE A 342 -1.64 16.51 -2.01
CA ILE A 342 -2.09 17.00 -0.71
C ILE A 342 -2.68 15.84 0.07
N ALA A 343 -2.18 15.59 1.28
CA ALA A 343 -2.68 14.53 2.15
C ALA A 343 -2.44 14.86 3.63
N ASP A 344 -3.00 14.04 4.52
CA ASP A 344 -2.68 14.13 5.94
C ASP A 344 -1.20 13.75 6.20
N GLY A 345 -0.69 14.09 7.40
CA GLY A 345 0.69 13.84 7.84
C GLY A 345 1.07 12.36 8.00
N TYR A 346 0.33 11.43 7.38
CA TYR A 346 0.53 10.01 7.55
C TYR A 346 1.72 9.48 6.76
N SER A 347 2.57 8.71 7.43
CA SER A 347 3.84 8.22 6.90
C SER A 347 3.76 7.32 5.65
N ALA A 348 2.58 6.78 5.32
CA ALA A 348 2.40 5.99 4.11
C ALA A 348 2.56 6.82 2.83
N TYR A 349 2.09 8.08 2.82
CA TYR A 349 2.11 8.91 1.61
C TYR A 349 3.54 9.23 1.13
N PRO A 350 4.48 9.71 1.98
CA PRO A 350 5.85 9.95 1.54
C PRO A 350 6.57 8.68 1.07
N LEU A 351 6.27 7.53 1.69
CA LEU A 351 6.87 6.26 1.28
C LEU A 351 6.32 5.79 -0.06
N ALA A 352 5.02 5.96 -0.30
CA ALA A 352 4.41 5.64 -1.58
C ALA A 352 4.93 6.56 -2.70
N ALA A 353 5.06 7.88 -2.46
CA ALA A 353 5.67 8.82 -3.40
C ALA A 353 7.11 8.44 -3.76
N GLN A 354 7.92 8.02 -2.78
CA GLN A 354 9.27 7.52 -3.04
C GLN A 354 9.26 6.29 -3.97
N GLN A 355 8.33 5.36 -3.78
CA GLN A 355 8.21 4.19 -4.66
C GLN A 355 7.80 4.58 -6.09
N MET A 356 6.89 5.55 -6.25
CA MET A 356 6.51 6.09 -7.56
C MET A 356 7.69 6.75 -8.28
N PHE A 357 8.51 7.54 -7.55
CA PHE A 357 9.71 8.16 -8.09
C PHE A 357 10.72 7.13 -8.59
N LEU A 358 11.02 6.10 -7.78
CA LEU A 358 11.97 5.05 -8.15
C LEU A 358 11.50 4.24 -9.36
N HIS A 359 10.23 3.84 -9.37
CA HIS A 359 9.69 3.02 -10.46
C HIS A 359 9.58 3.79 -11.78
N SER A 360 9.29 5.09 -11.73
CA SER A 360 9.22 5.94 -12.93
C SER A 360 10.59 6.36 -13.49
N GLY A 361 11.69 5.84 -12.94
CA GLY A 361 13.04 6.26 -13.35
C GLY A 361 13.33 7.73 -13.03
N GLY A 362 12.67 8.29 -12.02
CA GLY A 362 12.82 9.67 -11.58
C GLY A 362 11.85 10.69 -12.20
N LYS A 363 10.94 10.26 -13.09
CA LYS A 363 10.00 11.17 -13.78
C LYS A 363 8.86 11.68 -12.89
N LEU A 364 8.35 10.83 -11.99
CA LEU A 364 7.30 11.20 -11.04
C LEU A 364 7.93 11.69 -9.73
N ASN A 365 8.54 12.88 -9.77
CA ASN A 365 9.15 13.51 -8.60
C ASN A 365 8.23 14.56 -7.97
N PHE A 366 7.63 14.22 -6.84
CA PHE A 366 6.75 15.12 -6.08
C PHE A 366 6.88 14.90 -4.57
N ASP A 367 6.66 15.98 -3.82
CA ASP A 367 6.57 15.94 -2.37
C ASP A 367 5.10 15.93 -1.91
N ILE A 368 4.87 15.40 -0.71
CA ILE A 368 3.56 15.43 -0.07
C ILE A 368 3.40 16.75 0.69
N THR A 369 2.42 17.55 0.26
CA THR A 369 1.96 18.73 0.98
C THR A 369 1.08 18.27 2.14
N GLN A 370 1.63 18.28 3.35
CA GLN A 370 0.96 17.77 4.54
C GLN A 370 0.02 18.82 5.12
N VAL A 371 -1.24 18.45 5.38
CA VAL A 371 -2.23 19.31 6.04
C VAL A 371 -2.63 18.67 7.38
N ILE A 372 -1.98 19.11 8.45
CA ILE A 372 -2.04 18.46 9.77
C ILE A 372 -3.14 19.10 10.63
N GLY A 373 -3.83 18.28 11.43
CA GLY A 373 -4.75 18.76 12.46
C GLY A 373 -6.08 19.32 11.95
N LEU A 374 -6.89 19.84 12.89
CA LEU A 374 -8.18 20.53 12.67
C LEU A 374 -8.06 22.06 12.76
N THR A 375 -6.95 22.55 13.32
CA THR A 375 -6.64 23.96 13.57
C THR A 375 -5.61 24.46 12.56
N ASN A 376 -5.72 25.73 12.17
CA ASN A 376 -4.84 26.38 11.20
C ASN A 376 -3.55 26.85 11.90
N ASP A 377 -2.80 25.90 12.46
CA ASP A 377 -1.63 26.21 13.29
C ASP A 377 -0.40 26.58 12.44
N ASP A 378 -0.45 26.39 11.13
CA ASP A 378 0.60 26.74 10.18
C ASP A 378 0.05 27.29 8.84
N GLU A 379 0.85 28.14 8.17
CA GLU A 379 0.48 28.84 6.92
C GLU A 379 0.14 27.87 5.78
N VAL A 380 0.86 26.75 5.69
CA VAL A 380 0.65 25.71 4.67
C VAL A 380 -0.70 25.02 4.89
N SER A 381 -1.01 24.61 6.13
CA SER A 381 -2.31 24.03 6.45
C SER A 381 -3.46 25.00 6.19
N THR A 382 -3.25 26.31 6.36
CA THR A 382 -4.25 27.35 6.05
C THR A 382 -4.52 27.44 4.55
N GLU A 383 -3.47 27.46 3.72
CA GLU A 383 -3.58 27.55 2.26
C GLU A 383 -4.27 26.31 1.65
N PHE A 384 -3.94 25.10 2.13
CA PHE A 384 -4.41 23.85 1.53
C PHE A 384 -5.62 23.19 2.23
N ARG A 385 -6.21 23.84 3.25
CA ARG A 385 -7.34 23.31 4.03
C ARG A 385 -8.54 22.92 3.16
N THR A 386 -8.82 23.70 2.13
CA THR A 386 -9.97 23.49 1.23
C THR A 386 -9.91 22.13 0.54
N PHE A 387 -8.71 21.64 0.19
CA PHE A 387 -8.49 20.33 -0.40
C PHE A 387 -8.74 19.19 0.60
N LYS A 388 -8.32 19.37 1.85
CA LYS A 388 -8.62 18.42 2.94
C LYS A 388 -10.12 18.31 3.18
N GLN A 389 -10.84 19.43 3.25
CA GLN A 389 -12.30 19.43 3.42
C GLN A 389 -13.03 18.75 2.25
N MET A 390 -12.48 18.86 1.04
CA MET A 390 -13.01 18.20 -0.16
C MET A 390 -12.93 16.67 -0.02
N ILE A 391 -11.78 16.11 0.32
CA ILE A 391 -11.63 14.65 0.48
C ILE A 391 -12.36 14.13 1.72
N GLU A 392 -12.44 14.91 2.81
CA GLU A 392 -13.27 14.57 3.98
C GLU A 392 -14.77 14.53 3.63
N ARG A 393 -15.23 15.43 2.74
CA ARG A 393 -16.61 15.38 2.22
C ARG A 393 -16.84 14.12 1.39
N LEU A 394 -15.89 13.70 0.55
CA LEU A 394 -15.95 12.41 -0.15
C LEU A 394 -16.11 11.27 0.86
N ASN A 395 -15.25 11.21 1.88
CA ASN A 395 -15.25 10.17 2.90
C ASN A 395 -16.58 10.11 3.67
N ARG A 396 -17.16 11.27 4.01
CA ARG A 396 -18.50 11.32 4.63
C ARG A 396 -19.58 10.81 3.67
N THR A 397 -19.51 11.18 2.39
CA THR A 397 -20.49 10.74 1.39
C THR A 397 -20.47 9.22 1.23
N TYR A 398 -19.28 8.60 1.13
CA TYR A 398 -19.16 7.14 1.10
C TYR A 398 -19.65 6.49 2.41
N LYS A 399 -19.29 7.06 3.56
CA LYS A 399 -19.79 6.55 4.85
C LYS A 399 -21.31 6.55 4.94
N LEU A 400 -21.97 7.56 4.39
CA LEU A 400 -23.42 7.62 4.38
C LEU A 400 -24.05 6.51 3.54
N SER A 401 -23.45 6.13 2.41
CA SER A 401 -23.99 5.05 1.56
C SER A 401 -23.89 3.66 2.21
N TYR A 402 -22.79 3.36 2.93
CA TYR A 402 -22.62 2.03 3.53
C TYR A 402 -23.10 1.93 4.99
N ARG A 403 -23.26 3.04 5.73
CA ARG A 403 -23.74 3.00 7.15
C ARG A 403 -24.98 2.12 7.38
N PRO A 404 -26.02 2.12 6.51
CA PRO A 404 -27.19 1.26 6.69
C PRO A 404 -26.90 -0.25 6.70
N THR A 405 -25.74 -0.69 6.18
CA THR A 405 -25.37 -2.11 6.14
C THR A 405 -24.72 -2.59 7.44
N ASN A 406 -24.34 -1.68 8.35
CA ASN A 406 -23.57 -1.95 9.56
C ASN A 406 -22.18 -2.58 9.32
N GLY A 407 -21.69 -2.57 8.08
CA GLY A 407 -20.39 -3.11 7.67
C GLY A 407 -20.52 -4.27 6.69
N PHE A 408 -19.37 -4.85 6.35
CA PHE A 408 -19.26 -5.94 5.37
C PHE A 408 -18.95 -7.27 6.05
N ASP A 409 -19.36 -8.36 5.41
CA ASP A 409 -19.01 -9.71 5.85
C ASP A 409 -17.56 -10.10 5.47
N ASN A 410 -17.04 -9.57 4.36
CA ASN A 410 -15.69 -9.87 3.90
C ASN A 410 -15.12 -8.73 3.02
N TYR A 411 -13.82 -8.79 2.73
CA TYR A 411 -13.13 -7.79 1.90
C TYR A 411 -13.61 -7.79 0.45
N ASP A 412 -14.00 -8.95 -0.10
CA ASP A 412 -14.53 -9.02 -1.46
C ASP A 412 -15.83 -8.21 -1.58
N GLY A 413 -16.75 -8.38 -0.63
CA GLY A 413 -17.97 -7.58 -0.53
C GLY A 413 -17.69 -6.08 -0.44
N ALA A 414 -16.71 -5.68 0.38
CA ALA A 414 -16.28 -4.28 0.48
C ALA A 414 -15.67 -3.76 -0.83
N ASN A 415 -14.90 -4.58 -1.53
CA ASN A 415 -14.33 -4.22 -2.84
C ASN A 415 -15.41 -4.06 -3.92
N TYR A 416 -16.42 -4.94 -3.95
CA TYR A 416 -17.52 -4.84 -4.92
C TYR A 416 -18.37 -3.59 -4.68
N ASP A 417 -18.71 -3.33 -3.42
CA ASP A 417 -19.44 -2.11 -3.02
C ASP A 417 -18.66 -0.86 -3.40
N LEU A 418 -17.38 -0.79 -3.05
CA LEU A 418 -16.55 0.36 -3.34
C LEU A 418 -16.39 0.59 -4.85
N ALA A 419 -16.18 -0.47 -5.64
CA ALA A 419 -16.06 -0.35 -7.10
C ALA A 419 -17.35 0.21 -7.73
N LEU A 420 -18.53 -0.27 -7.33
CA LEU A 420 -19.81 0.26 -7.78
C LEU A 420 -20.03 1.69 -7.32
N TRP A 421 -19.67 2.01 -6.07
CA TRP A 421 -19.83 3.35 -5.54
C TRP A 421 -18.93 4.37 -6.24
N VAL A 422 -17.68 4.00 -6.57
CA VAL A 422 -16.78 4.84 -7.37
C VAL A 422 -17.33 5.03 -8.78
N ALA A 423 -17.85 3.98 -9.43
CA ALA A 423 -18.50 4.08 -10.73
C ALA A 423 -19.70 5.06 -10.68
N TYR A 424 -20.56 4.90 -9.68
CA TYR A 424 -21.67 5.81 -9.44
C TYR A 424 -21.19 7.24 -9.21
N TYR A 425 -20.21 7.43 -8.31
CA TYR A 425 -19.70 8.75 -7.95
C TYR A 425 -19.11 9.49 -9.16
N ASN A 426 -18.26 8.82 -9.94
CA ASN A 426 -17.56 9.45 -11.07
C ASN A 426 -18.48 9.71 -12.26
N PHE A 427 -19.35 8.77 -12.63
CA PHE A 427 -20.05 8.81 -13.92
C PHE A 427 -21.55 9.10 -13.84
N LEU A 428 -22.19 8.91 -12.68
CA LEU A 428 -23.66 8.95 -12.56
C LEU A 428 -24.17 9.98 -11.56
N ARG A 429 -23.44 10.22 -10.48
CA ARG A 429 -23.86 11.07 -9.37
C ARG A 429 -23.81 12.53 -9.80
N PRO A 430 -24.89 13.33 -9.65
CA PRO A 430 -24.86 14.75 -9.95
C PRO A 430 -24.14 15.53 -8.84
N HIS A 431 -23.29 16.48 -9.23
CA HIS A 431 -22.53 17.34 -8.32
C HIS A 431 -22.93 18.80 -8.51
N LYS A 432 -23.20 19.51 -7.40
CA LYS A 432 -23.61 20.92 -7.45
C LYS A 432 -22.53 21.79 -8.08
N GLU A 433 -21.27 21.48 -7.77
CA GLU A 433 -20.07 22.13 -8.29
C GLU A 433 -19.94 21.98 -9.82
N HIS A 434 -20.53 20.95 -10.41
CA HIS A 434 -20.55 20.69 -11.86
C HIS A 434 -21.92 20.94 -12.47
N LYS A 435 -22.69 21.91 -11.96
CA LYS A 435 -24.05 22.24 -12.48
C LYS A 435 -24.97 21.01 -12.55
N PHE A 436 -24.91 20.16 -11.53
CA PHE A 436 -25.66 18.89 -11.42
C PHE A 436 -25.29 17.83 -12.45
N ARG A 437 -24.08 17.92 -13.03
CA ARG A 437 -23.48 16.87 -13.87
C ARG A 437 -22.54 16.00 -13.03
N PRO A 438 -22.22 14.78 -13.50
CA PRO A 438 -21.20 13.96 -12.86
C PRO A 438 -19.79 14.54 -13.03
N PRO A 439 -18.83 14.17 -12.16
CA PRO A 439 -17.41 14.52 -12.30
C PRO A 439 -16.81 14.13 -13.66
N VAL A 440 -17.29 13.03 -14.25
CA VAL A 440 -16.82 12.49 -15.52
C VAL A 440 -17.99 12.34 -16.48
N GLU A 441 -17.88 13.03 -17.61
CA GLU A 441 -18.85 13.04 -18.70
C GLU A 441 -18.36 12.12 -19.82
N ASP A 442 -18.94 10.93 -19.93
CA ASP A 442 -18.67 9.97 -21.02
C ASP A 442 -19.85 9.97 -22.00
N GLU A 443 -19.58 10.17 -23.29
CA GLU A 443 -20.61 10.32 -24.33
C GLU A 443 -21.57 9.14 -24.39
N ILE A 444 -21.06 7.91 -24.23
CA ILE A 444 -21.89 6.70 -24.30
C ILE A 444 -22.80 6.62 -23.09
N ILE A 445 -22.29 6.91 -21.89
CA ILE A 445 -23.08 6.88 -20.65
C ILE A 445 -24.14 8.00 -20.63
N GLN A 446 -23.83 9.17 -21.20
CA GLN A 446 -24.75 10.30 -21.25
C GLN A 446 -26.00 10.03 -22.09
N ASN A 447 -25.88 9.20 -23.13
CA ASN A 447 -27.00 8.78 -23.98
C ASN A 447 -28.01 7.86 -23.26
N GLY A 448 -27.79 7.52 -21.99
CA GLY A 448 -28.78 6.80 -21.19
C GLY A 448 -29.84 7.73 -20.60
N ASP A 449 -31.08 7.61 -21.06
CA ASP A 449 -32.22 8.44 -20.60
C ASP A 449 -32.60 8.23 -19.12
N SER A 450 -32.24 7.09 -18.54
CA SER A 450 -32.58 6.71 -17.17
C SER A 450 -31.38 6.13 -16.42
N MET A 451 -31.39 6.17 -15.08
CA MET A 451 -30.32 5.54 -14.28
C MET A 451 -30.13 4.04 -14.59
N PRO A 452 -31.20 3.23 -14.76
CA PRO A 452 -31.05 1.86 -15.24
C PRO A 452 -30.34 1.76 -16.59
N ALA A 453 -30.67 2.64 -17.55
CA ALA A 453 -30.00 2.65 -18.85
C ALA A 453 -28.50 2.99 -18.71
N LYS A 454 -28.15 3.99 -17.91
CA LYS A 454 -26.75 4.37 -17.65
C LYS A 454 -25.94 3.24 -16.99
N TRP A 455 -26.56 2.48 -16.08
CA TRP A 455 -25.93 1.29 -15.51
C TRP A 455 -25.68 0.20 -16.56
N GLN A 456 -26.61 -0.04 -17.49
CA GLN A 456 -26.39 -0.99 -18.59
C GLN A 456 -25.23 -0.55 -19.48
N LEU A 457 -25.14 0.75 -19.80
CA LEU A 457 -24.07 1.32 -20.59
C LEU A 457 -22.70 1.19 -19.90
N LEU A 458 -22.63 1.44 -18.59
CA LEU A 458 -21.42 1.17 -17.80
C LEU A 458 -20.99 -0.29 -17.85
N ILE A 459 -21.94 -1.23 -17.75
CA ILE A 459 -21.66 -2.67 -17.83
C ILE A 459 -21.15 -3.04 -19.23
N LEU A 460 -21.76 -2.49 -20.28
CA LEU A 460 -21.33 -2.67 -21.68
C LEU A 460 -19.89 -2.18 -21.88
N LEU A 461 -19.55 -0.99 -21.39
CA LEU A 461 -18.19 -0.44 -21.45
C LEU A 461 -17.20 -1.31 -20.66
N GLY A 462 -17.62 -1.80 -19.50
CA GLY A 462 -16.90 -2.80 -18.72
C GLY A 462 -16.57 -4.06 -19.53
N GLN A 463 -17.57 -4.65 -20.18
CA GLN A 463 -17.39 -5.84 -21.02
C GLN A 463 -16.44 -5.59 -22.21
N LYS A 464 -16.60 -4.45 -22.91
CA LYS A 464 -15.69 -4.05 -24.00
C LYS A 464 -14.25 -3.91 -23.51
N THR A 465 -14.06 -3.30 -22.34
CA THR A 465 -12.74 -3.15 -21.73
C THR A 465 -12.10 -4.49 -21.39
N ILE A 466 -12.88 -5.41 -20.80
CA ILE A 466 -12.43 -6.78 -20.51
C ILE A 466 -12.02 -7.51 -21.80
N LEU A 467 -12.83 -7.41 -22.86
CA LEU A 467 -12.53 -8.02 -24.15
C LEU A 467 -11.20 -7.50 -24.71
N ASN A 468 -11.00 -6.17 -24.71
CA ASN A 468 -9.76 -5.54 -25.17
C ASN A 468 -8.54 -6.00 -24.35
N MET A 469 -8.68 -6.12 -23.02
CA MET A 469 -7.62 -6.63 -22.16
C MET A 469 -7.28 -8.10 -22.45
N GLN A 470 -8.28 -8.93 -22.78
CA GLN A 470 -8.06 -10.33 -23.15
C GLN A 470 -7.36 -10.43 -24.51
N SER A 471 -7.79 -9.65 -25.51
CA SER A 471 -7.16 -9.60 -26.83
C SER A 471 -5.73 -9.05 -26.81
N GLY A 472 -5.45 -8.07 -25.95
CA GLY A 472 -4.10 -7.53 -25.76
C GLY A 472 -3.14 -8.51 -25.06
N LYS A 473 -3.66 -9.37 -24.18
CA LYS A 473 -2.87 -10.44 -23.54
C LYS A 473 -2.50 -11.56 -24.53
N THR A 474 -3.33 -11.86 -25.53
CA THR A 474 -3.00 -12.83 -26.59
C THR A 474 -1.92 -12.29 -27.54
N ALA A 475 -1.92 -10.99 -27.86
CA ALA A 475 -0.91 -10.39 -28.74
C ALA A 475 0.50 -10.27 -28.11
N CYS A 476 0.63 -10.30 -26.79
CA CYS A 476 1.92 -10.31 -26.08
C CYS A 476 2.48 -11.73 -25.84
N CYS A 477 1.72 -12.77 -26.17
CA CYS A 477 2.09 -14.19 -26.01
C CYS A 477 2.25 -14.93 -27.35
N SER A 478 2.14 -14.20 -28.46
CA SER A 478 2.45 -14.62 -29.84
C SER A 478 3.64 -13.81 -30.34
#